data_AF-A0A3B1CLJ9-F1
#
_entry.id   AF-A0A3B1CLJ9-F1
#
_cell.length_a   1.000
_cell.length_b   1.000
_cell.length_c   1.000
_cell.angle_alpha   90.00
_cell.angle_beta   90.00
_cell.angle_gamma   90.00
#
_symmetry.space_group_name_H-M   'P 1'
#
loop_
_entity.id
_entity.type
_entity.pdbx_description
1 polymer ?
#
loop_
_entity_poly.entity_id
_entity_poly.type
_entity_poly.pdbx_seq_one_letter_code
_entity_poly.pdbx_strand_id
1 'polypeptide(L)' 'DEQALKKFCRERLPAFMVPDYFEFHDSLPKNATGKVLKTQLRES' A
#
# COMPACT_ATOMS: atom_id res chain seq x y z
N ASP A 1 -2.90 12.10 1.22
CA ASP A 1 -3.26 11.68 2.60
C ASP A 1 -4.16 10.44 2.59
N GLU A 2 -4.15 9.66 3.67
CA GLU A 2 -4.88 8.39 3.80
C GLU A 2 -6.38 8.50 3.42
N GLN A 3 -7.07 9.53 3.93
CA GLN A 3 -8.50 9.72 3.66
C GLN A 3 -8.81 9.93 2.18
N ALA A 4 -7.92 10.63 1.47
CA ALA A 4 -8.07 10.87 0.03
C ALA A 4 -7.92 9.56 -0.75
N LEU A 5 -6.96 8.69 -0.38
CA LEU A 5 -6.79 7.36 -0.98
C LEU A 5 -8.01 6.48 -0.70
N LYS A 6 -8.50 6.47 0.54
CA LYS A 6 -9.67 5.67 0.92
C LYS A 6 -10.92 6.11 0.16
N LYS A 7 -11.12 7.43 -0.03
CA LYS A 7 -12.20 7.97 -0.86
C LYS A 7 -12.03 7.56 -2.33
N PHE A 8 -10.82 7.73 -2.88
CA PHE A 8 -10.50 7.35 -4.26
C PHE A 8 -10.79 5.86 -4.53
N CYS A 9 -10.43 4.98 -3.60
CA CYS A 9 -10.71 3.54 -3.68
C CYS A 9 -12.22 3.26 -3.58
N ARG A 10 -12.95 3.87 -2.63
CA ARG A 10 -14.40 3.66 -2.47
C ARG A 10 -15.23 4.06 -3.70
N GLU A 11 -14.77 5.06 -4.45
CA GLU A 11 -15.43 5.48 -5.69
C GLU A 11 -15.25 4.49 -6.85
N ARG A 12 -14.22 3.64 -6.79
CA ARG A 12 -13.78 2.80 -7.93
C ARG A 12 -13.78 1.30 -7.65
N LEU A 13 -13.80 0.91 -6.39
CA LEU A 13 -13.69 -0.47 -5.92
C LEU A 13 -14.90 -0.84 -5.07
N PRO A 14 -15.31 -2.12 -5.07
CA PRO A 14 -16.24 -2.63 -4.09
C PRO A 14 -15.73 -2.41 -2.66
N ALA A 15 -16.64 -2.24 -1.70
CA ALA A 15 -16.29 -1.91 -0.31
C ALA A 15 -15.28 -2.88 0.33
N PHE A 16 -15.35 -4.18 0.01
CA PHE A 16 -14.45 -5.21 0.55
C PHE A 16 -13.04 -5.21 -0.06
N MET A 17 -12.80 -4.46 -1.13
CA MET A 17 -11.47 -4.30 -1.74
C MET A 17 -10.77 -3.03 -1.29
N VAL A 18 -11.44 -2.18 -0.52
CA VAL A 18 -10.85 -0.95 0.00
C VAL A 18 -9.93 -1.30 1.17
N PRO A 19 -8.64 -0.90 1.14
CA PRO A 19 -7.73 -1.17 2.24
C PRO A 19 -8.19 -0.55 3.57
N ASP A 20 -7.92 -1.26 4.66
CA ASP A 20 -8.24 -0.79 6.01
C ASP A 20 -7.32 0.35 6.44
N TYR A 21 -6.02 0.21 6.19
CA TYR A 21 -4.96 1.18 6.49
C TYR A 21 -4.07 1.44 5.28
N PHE A 22 -3.37 2.58 5.28
CA PHE A 22 -2.35 2.91 4.28
C PHE A 22 -1.08 3.36 4.99
N GLU A 23 0.04 2.74 4.67
CA GLU A 23 1.35 3.12 5.18
C GLU A 23 2.15 3.84 4.09
N PHE A 24 2.74 4.99 4.44
CA PHE A 24 3.53 5.79 3.52
C PHE A 24 5.01 5.60 3.82
N HIS A 25 5.74 5.10 2.83
CA HIS A 25 7.18 4.92 2.88
C HIS A 25 7.85 5.88 1.91
N ASP A 26 8.99 6.45 2.29
CA ASP A 26 9.81 7.25 1.36
C ASP A 26 10.33 6.40 0.19
N SER A 27 10.56 5.11 0.43
CA SER A 27 10.97 4.16 -0.61
C SER A 27 10.57 2.73 -0.27
N LEU A 28 10.36 1.91 -1.31
CA LEU A 28 10.08 0.48 -1.12
C LEU A 28 11.38 -0.31 -0.92
N PRO A 29 11.40 -1.29 0.01
CA PRO A 29 12.54 -2.17 0.19
C PRO A 29 12.75 -3.01 -1.07
N LYS A 30 13.99 -3.04 -1.56
CA LYS A 30 14.36 -3.73 -2.79
C LYS A 30 15.57 -4.62 -2.58
N ASN A 31 15.62 -5.73 -3.31
CA ASN A 31 16.81 -6.57 -3.38
C ASN A 31 17.87 -5.96 -4.31
N ALA A 32 19.05 -6.59 -4.39
CA ALA A 32 20.16 -6.13 -5.25
C ALA A 32 19.81 -6.02 -6.75
N THR A 33 18.75 -6.70 -7.21
CA THR A 33 18.24 -6.61 -8.59
C THR A 33 17.08 -5.61 -8.76
N GLY A 34 16.73 -4.87 -7.71
CA GLY A 34 15.67 -3.86 -7.72
C GLY A 34 14.24 -4.39 -7.51
N LYS A 35 14.04 -5.69 -7.28
CA LYS A 35 12.72 -6.26 -7.00
C LYS A 35 12.27 -5.93 -5.58
N VAL A 36 10.99 -5.58 -5.42
CA VAL A 36 10.39 -5.25 -4.12
C VAL A 36 10.39 -6.48 -3.19
N LEU A 37 10.88 -6.28 -1.97
CA LEU A 37 10.93 -7.30 -0.93
C LEU A 37 9.62 -7.32 -0.14
N LYS A 38 8.65 -8.10 -0.62
CA LYS A 38 7.33 -8.24 0.03
C LYS A 38 7.41 -8.83 1.44
N THR A 39 8.47 -9.57 1.78
CA THR A 39 8.66 -10.13 3.11
C THR A 39 8.85 -9.03 4.15
N GLN A 40 9.72 -8.06 3.87
CA GLN A 40 9.95 -6.92 4.76
C GLN A 40 8.70 -6.05 4.91
N LEU A 41 7.93 -5.87 3.83
CA LEU A 41 6.67 -5.13 3.86
C LEU A 41 5.53 -5.84 4.62
N ARG A 42 5.67 -7.11 5.01
CA ARG A 42 4.67 -7.83 5.82
C ARG A 42 4.96 -7.77 7.31
N GLU A 43 6.18 -7.37 7.68
CA GLU A 43 6.63 -7.27 9.07
C GLU A 43 6.44 -5.85 9.64
N SER A 44 6.20 -4.87 8.77
CA SER A 44 5.83 -3.49 9.09
C SER A 44 4.37 -3.34 9.52
#